data_AF-K1QR14-F1
#
_entry.id   AF-K1QR14-F1
#
_cell.length_a   1.000
_cell.length_b   1.000
_cell.length_c   1.000
_cell.angle_alpha   90.00
_cell.angle_beta   90.00
_cell.angle_gamma   90.00
#
_symmetry.space_group_name_H-M   'P 1'
#
loop_
_entity.id
_entity.type
_entity.pdbx_description
1 polymer ?
#
loop_
_entity_poly.entity_id
_entity_poly.type
_entity_poly.pdbx_seq_one_letter_code
_entity_poly.pdbx_strand_id
1 'polypeptide(L)'
;MARLPNTDSDLTLDDWLAEVRQSYSKGIKVTLQSNDAVEITLQKLKDSRRGLRRPVWLHADILQGPHGSKPRVDMTRYFKHVNRLFPECTMSLGWTTGTHTDLSLSGYSWDNVLDMYYAVMDAELQQPIVISIRSSLIRNSIPQLKWLTDNLHASVFIWQEEGERTAAEDLMHIAYRFAPEKSYWDIHNKDLNAYLKKNRNKSSPNLSPYAKQRDTVLFRPDAWLKMGLHMEHHSILPSEEALVLQSRAVYVLTKTKYRPSKLISLNGRVQFLNRKNKDVVPNETGLSIFLRSTAYTDFDKILGIQCFLGLDGQMKISSSHLSTEFHKSMRFTPGSASCFRFLVVDTGTEIIFEVAILHDCHTLESVMPMNQVKAELRLKVPNTVGNEMNPFIVKLEDSNRVAVFDELHIKHGSFL
;
A
#
# COMPACT_ATOMS: atom_id res chain seq x y z
N MET A 1 24.94 10.88 8.15
CA MET A 1 25.02 12.30 7.73
C MET A 1 25.61 13.13 8.87
N ALA A 2 25.79 14.46 8.75
CA ALA A 2 26.16 15.29 9.92
C ALA A 2 24.96 15.37 10.89
N ARG A 3 25.22 15.43 12.20
CA ARG A 3 24.16 15.45 13.23
C ARG A 3 23.60 16.85 13.39
N LEU A 4 22.30 16.94 13.65
CA LEU A 4 21.71 18.17 14.18
C LEU A 4 22.21 18.35 15.62
N PRO A 5 22.62 19.55 16.03
CA PRO A 5 22.93 19.83 17.42
C PRO A 5 21.69 19.70 18.30
N ASN A 6 21.87 19.35 19.57
CA ASN A 6 20.76 19.17 20.52
C ASN A 6 19.99 20.46 20.83
N THR A 7 20.60 21.62 20.57
CA THR A 7 19.98 22.94 20.79
C THR A 7 20.18 23.82 19.55
N ASP A 8 21.38 24.39 19.38
CA ASP A 8 21.71 25.29 18.28
C ASP A 8 23.08 24.92 17.69
N SER A 9 23.25 25.18 16.39
CA SER A 9 24.58 25.13 15.75
C SER A 9 25.17 26.52 15.76
N ASP A 10 26.47 26.60 16.04
CA ASP A 10 27.30 27.76 15.74
C ASP A 10 27.50 27.99 14.23
N LEU A 11 27.22 26.97 13.41
CA LEU A 11 27.31 27.02 11.95
C LEU A 11 26.00 27.53 11.33
N THR A 12 26.04 28.73 10.73
CA THR A 12 24.90 29.26 9.99
C THR A 12 24.69 28.52 8.66
N LEU A 13 23.48 28.61 8.09
CA LEU A 13 23.20 28.02 6.78
C LEU A 13 24.07 28.64 5.67
N ASP A 14 24.39 29.93 5.74
CA ASP A 14 25.23 30.59 4.73
C ASP A 14 26.67 30.09 4.78
N ASP A 15 27.24 29.97 5.99
CA ASP A 15 28.58 29.42 6.20
C ASP A 15 28.65 27.97 5.71
N TRP A 16 27.65 27.16 6.07
CA TRP A 16 27.56 25.79 5.59
C TRP A 16 27.43 25.71 4.06
N LEU A 17 26.62 26.56 3.42
CA LEU A 17 26.49 26.60 1.96
C LEU A 17 27.80 27.04 1.30
N ALA A 18 28.56 27.96 1.90
CA ALA A 18 29.87 28.37 1.40
C ALA A 18 30.88 27.21 1.39
N GLU A 19 30.89 26.39 2.44
CA GLU A 19 31.72 25.19 2.52
C GLU A 19 31.26 24.09 1.54
N VAL A 20 29.94 23.82 1.49
CA VAL A 20 29.39 22.77 0.63
C VAL A 20 29.60 23.06 -0.85
N ARG A 21 29.61 24.33 -1.28
CA ARG A 21 29.94 24.73 -2.66
C ARG A 21 31.35 24.30 -3.08
N GLN A 22 32.27 24.17 -2.14
CA GLN A 22 33.64 23.71 -2.41
C GLN A 22 33.73 22.17 -2.47
N SER A 23 32.71 21.47 -1.96
CA SER A 23 32.66 20.00 -1.96
C SER A 23 32.05 19.46 -3.24
N TYR A 24 32.83 18.71 -4.02
CA TYR A 24 32.37 18.21 -5.32
C TYR A 24 31.83 16.78 -5.29
N SER A 25 31.93 16.00 -4.20
CA SER A 25 31.65 14.55 -4.25
C SER A 25 30.34 14.11 -3.60
N LYS A 26 29.54 15.02 -3.04
CA LYS A 26 28.35 14.67 -2.24
C LYS A 26 27.11 15.47 -2.67
N GLY A 27 25.94 14.86 -2.54
CA GLY A 27 24.64 15.55 -2.64
C GLY A 27 24.31 16.31 -1.35
N ILE A 28 23.30 17.18 -1.44
CA ILE A 28 22.88 18.07 -0.34
C ILE A 28 21.49 17.62 0.11
N LYS A 29 21.29 17.42 1.42
CA LYS A 29 19.96 17.22 2.01
C LYS A 29 19.76 18.24 3.12
N VAL A 30 18.70 19.05 2.99
CA VAL A 30 18.33 20.08 3.98
C VAL A 30 17.02 19.63 4.63
N THR A 31 17.02 19.51 5.95
CA THR A 31 15.83 19.13 6.74
C THR A 31 15.21 20.36 7.37
N LEU A 32 13.95 20.63 7.06
CA LEU A 32 13.17 21.75 7.58
C LEU A 32 12.33 21.28 8.76
N GLN A 33 12.48 21.93 9.91
CA GLN A 33 11.88 21.50 11.18
C GLN A 33 10.77 22.42 11.70
N SER A 34 10.57 23.58 11.07
CA SER A 34 9.55 24.55 11.45
C SER A 34 9.09 25.37 10.24
N ASN A 35 7.87 25.90 10.31
CA ASN A 35 7.34 26.82 9.30
C ASN A 35 8.23 28.05 9.07
N ASP A 36 8.75 28.62 10.16
CA ASP A 36 9.57 29.84 10.11
C ASP A 36 10.88 29.61 9.34
N ALA A 37 11.42 28.39 9.41
CA ALA A 37 12.64 28.03 8.70
C ALA A 37 12.43 27.81 7.20
N VAL A 38 11.20 27.49 6.74
CA VAL A 38 10.94 27.12 5.34
C VAL A 38 11.31 28.24 4.38
N GLU A 39 10.67 29.40 4.50
CA GLU A 39 10.86 30.48 3.52
C GLU A 39 12.29 31.02 3.56
N ILE A 40 12.84 31.28 4.76
CA ILE A 40 14.19 31.80 4.95
C ILE A 40 15.24 30.88 4.32
N THR A 41 15.12 29.57 4.57
CA THR A 41 16.05 28.57 4.01
C THR A 41 15.96 28.51 2.49
N LEU A 42 14.74 28.51 1.94
CA LEU A 42 14.54 28.44 0.49
C LEU A 42 15.02 29.70 -0.23
N GLN A 43 14.89 30.88 0.39
CA GLN A 43 15.44 32.13 -0.13
C GLN A 43 16.97 32.03 -0.26
N LYS A 44 17.65 31.58 0.81
CA LYS A 44 19.11 31.39 0.83
C LYS A 44 19.58 30.36 -0.20
N LEU A 45 18.85 29.26 -0.36
CA LEU A 45 19.13 28.25 -1.38
C LEU A 45 18.95 28.81 -2.80
N LYS A 46 17.90 29.61 -3.03
CA LYS A 46 17.65 30.29 -4.30
C LYS A 46 18.79 31.23 -4.67
N ASP A 47 19.24 32.05 -3.72
CA ASP A 47 20.37 32.97 -3.93
C ASP A 47 21.67 32.22 -4.18
N SER A 48 21.81 31.04 -3.57
CA SER A 48 22.97 30.15 -3.71
C SER A 48 22.95 29.28 -4.96
N ARG A 49 21.83 29.22 -5.69
CA ARG A 49 21.53 28.19 -6.70
C ARG A 49 22.64 28.02 -7.75
N ARG A 50 23.21 29.13 -8.24
CA ARG A 50 24.29 29.09 -9.26
C ARG A 50 25.56 28.39 -8.77
N GLY A 51 25.82 28.37 -7.47
CA GLY A 51 26.97 27.70 -6.87
C GLY A 51 26.71 26.22 -6.54
N LEU A 52 25.44 25.80 -6.48
CA LEU A 52 25.06 24.43 -6.11
C LEU A 52 25.05 23.54 -7.35
N ARG A 53 26.19 22.88 -7.63
CA ARG A 53 26.36 21.99 -8.79
C ARG A 53 25.84 20.56 -8.57
N ARG A 54 25.14 20.30 -7.47
CA ARG A 54 24.72 18.96 -7.02
C ARG A 54 23.23 18.95 -6.67
N PRO A 55 22.55 17.80 -6.78
CA PRO A 55 21.15 17.69 -6.39
C PRO A 55 20.95 18.10 -4.93
N VAL A 56 19.93 18.93 -4.71
CA VAL A 56 19.47 19.35 -3.38
C VAL A 56 18.18 18.62 -3.06
N TRP A 57 18.19 17.91 -1.94
CA TRP A 57 17.02 17.27 -1.35
C TRP A 57 16.46 18.20 -0.28
N LEU A 58 15.18 18.53 -0.41
CA LEU A 58 14.45 19.29 0.60
C LEU A 58 13.57 18.33 1.37
N HIS A 59 13.87 18.16 2.65
CA HIS A 59 13.18 17.24 3.52
C HIS A 59 12.28 17.96 4.52
N ALA A 60 11.05 17.50 4.65
CA ALA A 60 10.14 17.86 5.72
C ALA A 60 9.24 16.69 6.09
N ASP A 61 8.93 16.58 7.38
CA ASP A 61 7.86 15.74 7.87
C ASP A 61 6.55 16.55 7.84
N ILE A 62 5.70 16.22 6.87
CA ILE A 62 4.50 17.01 6.53
C ILE A 62 3.20 16.39 7.02
N LEU A 63 3.24 15.11 7.41
CA LEU A 63 2.09 14.34 7.87
C LEU A 63 2.39 13.66 9.20
N GLN A 64 1.34 13.39 9.99
CA GLN A 64 1.49 12.64 11.23
C GLN A 64 1.58 11.14 10.92
N GLY A 65 2.61 10.49 11.43
CA GLY A 65 2.83 9.05 11.28
C GLY A 65 2.65 8.29 12.59
N PRO A 66 3.06 7.01 12.61
CA PRO A 66 2.95 6.15 13.79
C PRO A 66 3.59 6.78 15.02
N HIS A 67 2.81 6.92 16.09
CA HIS A 67 3.20 7.54 17.37
C HIS A 67 3.71 8.99 17.27
N GLY A 68 3.62 9.60 16.09
CA GLY A 68 4.12 10.94 15.84
C GLY A 68 3.28 12.02 16.51
N SER A 69 3.91 13.16 16.79
CA SER A 69 3.19 14.38 17.14
C SER A 69 2.71 15.12 15.88
N LYS A 70 1.87 16.13 16.02
CA LYS A 70 1.44 16.95 14.88
C LYS A 70 2.66 17.56 14.14
N PRO A 71 2.73 17.48 12.80
CA PRO A 71 3.78 18.12 12.00
C PRO A 71 3.96 19.61 12.34
N ARG A 72 5.23 20.03 12.46
CA ARG A 72 5.61 21.43 12.68
C ARG A 72 5.72 22.24 11.38
N VAL A 73 5.85 21.54 10.26
CA VAL A 73 5.87 22.11 8.91
C VAL A 73 4.48 21.93 8.30
N ASP A 74 3.85 23.03 7.93
CA ASP A 74 2.57 23.04 7.22
C ASP A 74 2.80 22.61 5.77
N MET A 75 2.16 21.50 5.40
CA MET A 75 2.27 20.88 4.08
C MET A 75 1.97 21.85 2.93
N THR A 76 0.87 22.60 3.02
CA THR A 76 0.41 23.47 1.93
C THR A 76 1.37 24.63 1.73
N ARG A 77 1.80 25.27 2.82
CA ARG A 77 2.82 26.32 2.78
C ARG A 77 4.13 25.77 2.24
N TYR A 78 4.58 24.61 2.73
CA TYR A 78 5.82 24.00 2.30
C TYR A 78 5.86 23.79 0.77
N PHE A 79 4.86 23.11 0.19
CA PHE A 79 4.79 22.90 -1.25
C PHE A 79 4.74 24.21 -2.04
N LYS A 80 3.93 25.18 -1.59
CA LYS A 80 3.85 26.50 -2.23
C LYS A 80 5.19 27.23 -2.22
N HIS A 81 5.91 27.21 -1.11
CA HIS A 81 7.21 27.87 -1.00
C HIS A 81 8.27 27.18 -1.84
N VAL A 82 8.34 25.84 -1.84
CA VAL A 82 9.30 25.10 -2.67
C VAL A 82 9.05 25.38 -4.15
N ASN A 83 7.81 25.24 -4.63
CA ASN A 83 7.46 25.47 -6.04
C ASN A 83 7.82 26.90 -6.49
N ARG A 84 7.64 27.90 -5.62
CA ARG A 84 7.94 29.30 -5.93
C ARG A 84 9.43 29.64 -5.86
N LEU A 85 10.14 29.13 -4.86
CA LEU A 85 11.48 29.60 -4.52
C LEU A 85 12.59 28.69 -5.02
N PHE A 86 12.39 27.38 -4.98
CA PHE A 86 13.42 26.39 -5.29
C PHE A 86 12.83 25.11 -5.93
N PRO A 87 12.17 25.21 -7.11
CA PRO A 87 11.49 24.06 -7.72
C PRO A 87 12.43 22.98 -8.25
N GLU A 88 13.70 23.31 -8.52
CA GLU A 88 14.71 22.36 -9.02
C GLU A 88 15.37 21.60 -7.87
N CYS A 89 14.57 20.81 -7.17
CA CYS A 89 15.01 19.97 -6.05
C CYS A 89 14.44 18.56 -6.16
N THR A 90 14.92 17.67 -5.29
CA THR A 90 14.22 16.43 -4.95
C THR A 90 13.41 16.66 -3.68
N MET A 91 12.12 16.34 -3.72
CA MET A 91 11.22 16.45 -2.58
C MET A 91 11.34 15.21 -1.71
N SER A 92 11.91 15.35 -0.52
CA SER A 92 11.99 14.27 0.46
C SER A 92 10.88 14.41 1.50
N LEU A 93 9.83 13.59 1.40
CA LEU A 93 8.64 13.72 2.24
C LEU A 93 8.62 12.63 3.29
N GLY A 94 8.30 12.99 4.53
CA GLY A 94 8.20 12.04 5.64
C GLY A 94 7.00 12.29 6.52
N TRP A 95 6.94 11.49 7.58
CA TRP A 95 5.97 11.63 8.65
C TRP A 95 6.69 11.91 9.95
N THR A 96 6.07 12.70 10.82
CA THR A 96 6.48 12.72 12.22
C THR A 96 6.24 11.32 12.80
N THR A 97 7.23 10.78 13.52
CA THR A 97 7.13 9.46 14.16
C THR A 97 7.57 9.55 15.61
N GLY A 98 6.91 8.78 16.47
CA GLY A 98 7.25 8.72 17.89
C GLY A 98 8.14 7.52 18.21
N THR A 99 8.80 7.59 19.36
CA THR A 99 9.41 6.42 19.99
C THR A 99 8.38 5.74 20.88
N HIS A 100 8.38 4.40 20.89
CA HIS A 100 7.57 3.59 21.78
C HIS A 100 8.43 2.44 22.34
N THR A 101 8.06 1.90 23.50
CA THR A 101 8.81 0.81 24.16
C THR A 101 8.78 -0.48 23.34
N ASP A 102 7.70 -0.70 22.59
CA ASP A 102 7.55 -1.78 21.63
C ASP A 102 6.97 -1.24 20.32
N LEU A 103 7.76 -1.33 19.24
CA LEU A 103 7.36 -0.98 17.87
C LEU A 103 7.13 -2.22 17.00
N SER A 104 7.19 -3.44 17.56
CA SER A 104 7.08 -4.69 16.79
C SER A 104 5.75 -4.86 16.05
N LEU A 105 4.68 -4.26 16.58
CA LEU A 105 3.35 -4.21 15.97
C LEU A 105 3.05 -2.88 15.27
N SER A 106 4.02 -1.96 15.23
CA SER A 106 3.86 -0.65 14.61
C SER A 106 4.28 -0.68 13.13
N GLY A 107 3.72 0.24 12.37
CA GLY A 107 4.01 0.42 10.95
C GLY A 107 3.20 1.58 10.38
N TYR A 108 3.58 2.04 9.19
CA TYR A 108 2.79 2.97 8.39
C TYR A 108 1.53 2.25 7.93
N SER A 109 0.37 2.75 8.37
CA SER A 109 -0.93 2.21 8.00
C SER A 109 -1.28 2.56 6.56
N TRP A 110 -2.33 1.92 6.03
CA TRP A 110 -2.89 2.31 4.74
C TRP A 110 -3.36 3.76 4.72
N ASP A 111 -3.96 4.26 5.81
CA ASP A 111 -4.32 5.67 5.93
C ASP A 111 -3.09 6.57 5.84
N ASN A 112 -1.98 6.23 6.51
CA ASN A 112 -0.76 7.04 6.44
C ASN A 112 -0.22 7.20 5.01
N VAL A 113 -0.21 6.12 4.22
CA VAL A 113 0.30 6.17 2.84
C VAL A 113 -0.70 6.76 1.87
N LEU A 114 -2.01 6.58 2.10
CA LEU A 114 -3.05 7.22 1.29
C LEU A 114 -3.06 8.74 1.51
N ASP A 115 -2.89 9.21 2.75
CA ASP A 115 -2.77 10.63 3.05
C ASP A 115 -1.55 11.25 2.33
N MET A 116 -0.41 10.55 2.32
CA MET A 116 0.79 10.99 1.60
C MET A 116 0.58 10.97 0.08
N TYR A 117 -0.07 9.95 -0.46
CA TYR A 117 -0.43 9.88 -1.87
C TYR A 117 -1.28 11.09 -2.28
N TYR A 118 -2.36 11.37 -1.56
CA TYR A 118 -3.23 12.52 -1.85
C TYR A 118 -2.52 13.86 -1.68
N ALA A 119 -1.73 14.03 -0.62
CA ALA A 119 -0.91 15.22 -0.41
C ALA A 119 -0.04 15.56 -1.64
N VAL A 120 0.58 14.54 -2.24
CA VAL A 120 1.44 14.71 -3.41
C VAL A 120 0.63 14.97 -4.67
N MET A 121 -0.43 14.18 -4.91
CA MET A 121 -1.24 14.26 -6.12
C MET A 121 -2.02 15.57 -6.19
N ASP A 122 -2.66 15.98 -5.09
CA ASP A 122 -3.44 17.23 -5.02
C ASP A 122 -2.57 18.48 -5.18
N ALA A 123 -1.29 18.38 -4.79
CA ALA A 123 -0.31 19.45 -4.96
C ALA A 123 0.35 19.45 -6.36
N GLU A 124 0.04 18.47 -7.21
CA GLU A 124 0.57 18.31 -8.56
C GLU A 124 2.11 18.43 -8.63
N LEU A 125 2.82 17.85 -7.66
CA LEU A 125 4.27 17.99 -7.56
C LEU A 125 4.96 17.40 -8.79
N GLN A 126 5.85 18.20 -9.40
CA GLN A 126 6.62 17.82 -10.60
C GLN A 126 8.04 17.36 -10.26
N GLN A 127 8.50 17.63 -9.04
CA GLN A 127 9.82 17.27 -8.56
C GLN A 127 9.95 15.75 -8.36
N PRO A 128 11.16 15.17 -8.52
CA PRO A 128 11.41 13.81 -8.07
C PRO A 128 11.12 13.65 -6.57
N ILE A 129 10.45 12.56 -6.21
CA ILE A 129 9.98 12.31 -4.84
C ILE A 129 10.81 11.22 -4.17
N VAL A 130 11.16 11.44 -2.91
CA VAL A 130 11.79 10.47 -2.01
C VAL A 130 10.95 10.35 -0.74
N ILE A 131 10.44 9.17 -0.45
CA ILE A 131 9.70 8.91 0.79
C ILE A 131 10.68 8.55 1.90
N SER A 132 10.72 9.34 2.97
CA SER A 132 11.57 9.11 4.15
C SER A 132 10.89 8.16 5.12
N ILE A 133 11.56 7.06 5.44
CA ILE A 133 11.01 5.91 6.18
C ILE A 133 11.90 5.61 7.37
N ARG A 134 11.32 5.63 8.57
CA ARG A 134 11.97 5.16 9.79
C ARG A 134 12.15 3.64 9.81
N SER A 135 13.35 3.17 10.13
CA SER A 135 13.74 1.76 10.03
C SER A 135 12.93 0.78 10.90
N SER A 136 12.58 1.15 12.13
CA SER A 136 11.81 0.34 13.08
C SER A 136 10.36 0.09 12.66
N LEU A 137 9.84 0.90 11.75
CA LEU A 137 8.46 0.78 11.29
C LEU A 137 8.36 -0.10 10.03
N ILE A 138 9.47 -0.57 9.46
CA ILE A 138 9.48 -1.27 8.17
C ILE A 138 8.67 -2.57 8.19
N ARG A 139 8.80 -3.34 9.29
CA ARG A 139 8.31 -4.71 9.41
C ARG A 139 6.87 -4.92 8.92
N ASN A 140 5.98 -4.02 9.32
CA ASN A 140 4.53 -4.08 9.05
C ASN A 140 4.06 -3.05 8.01
N SER A 141 4.99 -2.52 7.21
CA SER A 141 4.72 -1.38 6.30
C SER A 141 5.07 -1.63 4.84
N ILE A 142 5.75 -2.74 4.53
CA ILE A 142 6.26 -2.99 3.18
C ILE A 142 5.17 -2.88 2.11
N PRO A 143 3.97 -3.49 2.25
CA PRO A 143 2.93 -3.38 1.24
C PRO A 143 2.47 -1.95 0.98
N GLN A 144 2.25 -1.20 2.07
CA GLN A 144 1.80 0.19 2.08
C GLN A 144 2.84 1.09 1.42
N LEU A 145 4.11 0.94 1.82
CA LEU A 145 5.23 1.73 1.32
C LEU A 145 5.52 1.45 -0.15
N LYS A 146 5.51 0.17 -0.56
CA LYS A 146 5.73 -0.21 -1.96
C LYS A 146 4.57 0.28 -2.83
N TRP A 147 3.34 0.16 -2.35
CA TRP A 147 2.17 0.73 -3.01
C TRP A 147 2.31 2.24 -3.24
N LEU A 148 2.72 2.98 -2.21
CA LEU A 148 2.92 4.42 -2.30
C LEU A 148 3.99 4.77 -3.34
N THR A 149 5.14 4.12 -3.28
CA THR A 149 6.25 4.44 -4.18
C THR A 149 5.99 4.03 -5.62
N ASP A 150 5.25 2.95 -5.85
CA ASP A 150 4.88 2.52 -7.20
C ASP A 150 3.93 3.53 -7.85
N ASN A 151 2.95 4.03 -7.08
CA ASN A 151 1.95 4.99 -7.56
C ASN A 151 2.49 6.43 -7.67
N LEU A 152 3.50 6.80 -6.88
CA LEU A 152 4.18 8.11 -6.98
C LEU A 152 5.46 8.08 -7.83
N HIS A 153 5.86 6.91 -8.33
CA HIS A 153 7.18 6.68 -8.95
C HIS A 153 8.36 7.16 -8.09
N ALA A 154 8.19 7.10 -6.77
CA ALA A 154 9.13 7.67 -5.80
C ALA A 154 10.28 6.71 -5.46
N SER A 155 11.37 7.29 -4.95
CA SER A 155 12.46 6.56 -4.28
C SER A 155 12.21 6.50 -2.77
N VAL A 156 12.98 5.68 -2.06
CA VAL A 156 12.91 5.57 -0.59
C VAL A 156 14.20 5.97 0.10
N PHE A 157 14.09 6.68 1.22
CA PHE A 157 15.20 7.01 2.11
C PHE A 157 14.93 6.41 3.49
N ILE A 158 15.65 5.34 3.83
CA ILE A 158 15.52 4.63 5.10
C ILE A 158 16.48 5.27 6.11
N TRP A 159 15.96 5.72 7.25
CA TRP A 159 16.75 6.31 8.32
C TRP A 159 16.52 5.59 9.65
N GLN A 160 17.55 5.59 10.49
CA GLN A 160 17.52 4.98 11.82
C GLN A 160 17.68 6.05 12.91
N GLU A 161 16.76 6.10 13.87
CA GLU A 161 16.90 6.95 15.05
C GLU A 161 18.03 6.45 15.97
N GLU A 162 18.69 7.36 16.70
CA GLU A 162 19.75 6.94 17.63
C GLU A 162 19.19 6.06 18.77
N GLY A 163 19.89 4.97 19.08
CA GLY A 163 19.46 4.00 20.09
C GLY A 163 18.33 3.05 19.65
N GLU A 164 17.76 3.26 18.47
CA GLU A 164 16.71 2.39 17.92
C GLU A 164 17.27 1.01 17.51
N ARG A 165 16.46 -0.02 17.77
CA ARG A 165 16.72 -1.38 17.29
C ARG A 165 15.87 -1.66 16.06
N THR A 166 16.51 -2.19 15.02
CA THR A 166 15.83 -2.69 13.83
C THR A 166 16.39 -4.08 13.52
N ALA A 167 15.50 -5.03 13.21
CA ALA A 167 15.94 -6.38 12.86
C ALA A 167 16.61 -6.36 11.49
N ALA A 168 17.71 -7.12 11.35
CA ALA A 168 18.42 -7.23 10.08
C ALA A 168 17.55 -7.79 8.96
N GLU A 169 16.64 -8.73 9.28
CA GLU A 169 15.68 -9.31 8.34
C GLU A 169 14.70 -8.26 7.77
N ASP A 170 14.30 -7.24 8.55
CA ASP A 170 13.40 -6.18 8.09
C ASP A 170 14.12 -5.29 7.06
N LEU A 171 15.40 -4.98 7.30
CA LEU A 171 16.23 -4.28 6.31
C LEU A 171 16.46 -5.11 5.05
N MET A 172 16.57 -6.43 5.18
CA MET A 172 16.66 -7.31 4.00
C MET A 172 15.34 -7.37 3.24
N HIS A 173 14.21 -7.34 3.94
CA HIS A 173 12.90 -7.31 3.30
C HIS A 173 12.70 -6.05 2.47
N ILE A 174 13.01 -4.86 3.01
CA ILE A 174 12.93 -3.62 2.21
C ILE A 174 13.99 -3.61 1.09
N ALA A 175 15.21 -4.08 1.32
CA ALA A 175 16.22 -4.19 0.25
C ALA A 175 15.83 -5.18 -0.86
N TYR A 176 14.99 -6.16 -0.55
CA TYR A 176 14.47 -7.13 -1.53
C TYR A 176 13.35 -6.54 -2.40
N ARG A 177 12.51 -5.66 -1.83
CA ARG A 177 11.38 -5.05 -2.53
C ARG A 177 11.69 -3.78 -3.30
N PHE A 178 12.71 -3.05 -2.89
CA PHE A 178 13.05 -1.76 -3.48
C PHE A 178 14.37 -1.85 -4.25
N ALA A 179 14.35 -1.35 -5.49
CA ALA A 179 15.51 -1.40 -6.36
C ALA A 179 16.71 -0.66 -5.73
N PRO A 180 17.95 -1.18 -5.85
CA PRO A 180 19.13 -0.59 -5.24
C PRO A 180 19.38 0.88 -5.62
N GLU A 181 19.05 1.27 -6.85
CA GLU A 181 19.19 2.63 -7.38
C GLU A 181 18.11 3.60 -6.87
N LYS A 182 17.00 3.07 -6.34
CA LYS A 182 15.90 3.85 -5.73
C LYS A 182 15.85 3.76 -4.21
N SER A 183 16.83 3.11 -3.57
CA SER A 183 16.89 2.94 -2.11
C SER A 183 18.14 3.58 -1.50
N TYR A 184 17.91 4.53 -0.61
CA TYR A 184 18.93 5.29 0.11
C TYR A 184 18.85 4.98 1.60
N TRP A 185 19.98 4.99 2.29
CA TRP A 185 20.08 4.41 3.64
C TRP A 185 20.97 5.27 4.54
N ASP A 186 20.46 5.66 5.71
CA ASP A 186 21.22 6.26 6.82
C ASP A 186 21.02 5.40 8.08
N ILE A 187 21.84 4.37 8.21
CA ILE A 187 21.83 3.40 9.31
C ILE A 187 23.05 3.67 10.20
N HIS A 188 22.80 4.10 11.44
CA HIS A 188 23.83 4.51 12.40
C HIS A 188 24.46 3.34 13.16
N ASN A 189 23.71 2.26 13.39
CA ASN A 189 24.27 1.06 14.01
C ASN A 189 25.33 0.44 13.07
N LYS A 190 26.59 0.38 13.54
CA LYS A 190 27.73 -0.03 12.72
C LYS A 190 27.62 -1.46 12.20
N ASP A 191 27.22 -2.39 13.06
CA ASP A 191 27.11 -3.81 12.72
C ASP A 191 25.98 -4.04 11.71
N LEU A 192 24.84 -3.40 11.94
CA LEU A 192 23.69 -3.45 11.04
C LEU A 192 23.99 -2.81 9.68
N ASN A 193 24.71 -1.68 9.65
CA ASN A 193 25.14 -1.02 8.42
C ASN A 193 26.16 -1.88 7.65
N ALA A 194 27.12 -2.51 8.34
CA ALA A 194 28.05 -3.46 7.73
C ALA A 194 27.31 -4.67 7.12
N TYR A 195 26.34 -5.22 7.86
CA TYR A 195 25.47 -6.29 7.38
C TYR A 195 24.66 -5.86 6.15
N LEU A 196 24.03 -4.68 6.18
CA LEU A 196 23.28 -4.12 5.06
C LEU A 196 24.14 -3.98 3.80
N LYS A 197 25.33 -3.36 3.93
CA LYS A 197 26.26 -3.18 2.80
C LYS A 197 26.67 -4.50 2.15
N LYS A 198 26.89 -5.54 2.97
CA LYS A 198 27.28 -6.87 2.49
C LYS A 198 26.13 -7.60 1.78
N ASN A 199 24.90 -7.46 2.28
CA ASN A 199 23.80 -8.35 1.89
C ASN A 199 22.69 -7.70 1.04
N ARG A 200 22.56 -6.37 0.98
CA ARG A 200 21.42 -5.71 0.32
C ARG A 200 21.22 -6.08 -1.15
N ASN A 201 22.31 -6.33 -1.89
CA ASN A 201 22.24 -6.73 -3.30
C ASN A 201 21.93 -8.23 -3.50
N LYS A 202 21.86 -9.00 -2.41
CA LYS A 202 21.55 -10.44 -2.35
C LYS A 202 20.66 -10.71 -1.14
N SER A 203 19.58 -9.96 -1.00
CA SER A 203 18.72 -9.95 0.18
C SER A 203 17.83 -11.20 0.31
N SER A 204 17.42 -11.82 -0.80
CA SER A 204 16.47 -12.96 -0.83
C SER A 204 16.77 -14.13 0.14
N PRO A 205 18.02 -14.61 0.31
CA PRO A 205 18.32 -15.68 1.27
C PRO A 205 18.06 -15.29 2.72
N ASN A 206 18.18 -13.99 3.04
CA ASN A 206 18.13 -13.43 4.38
C ASN A 206 16.73 -12.90 4.76
N LEU A 207 15.70 -13.27 3.99
CA LEU A 207 14.32 -12.91 4.30
C LEU A 207 13.75 -13.78 5.43
N SER A 208 12.89 -13.16 6.25
CA SER A 208 12.09 -13.87 7.24
C SER A 208 11.16 -14.90 6.57
N PRO A 209 10.75 -15.98 7.26
CA PRO A 209 9.78 -16.93 6.72
C PRO A 209 8.46 -16.29 6.31
N TYR A 210 8.03 -15.25 7.03
CA TYR A 210 6.83 -14.48 6.73
C TYR A 210 6.93 -13.71 5.42
N ALA A 211 8.06 -13.04 5.17
CA ALA A 211 8.31 -12.35 3.90
C ALA A 211 8.33 -13.33 2.70
N LYS A 212 8.93 -14.51 2.87
CA LYS A 212 8.93 -15.57 1.84
C LYS A 212 7.53 -16.11 1.57
N GLN A 213 6.74 -16.36 2.63
CA GLN A 213 5.36 -16.82 2.48
C GLN A 213 4.53 -15.78 1.72
N ARG A 214 4.77 -14.49 1.97
CA ARG A 214 4.06 -13.39 1.31
C ARG A 214 4.17 -13.44 -0.21
N ASP A 215 5.33 -13.78 -0.78
CA ASP A 215 5.55 -13.90 -2.24
C ASP A 215 4.58 -14.88 -2.93
N THR A 216 4.03 -15.82 -2.17
CA THR A 216 3.10 -16.84 -2.70
C THR A 216 1.66 -16.34 -2.83
N VAL A 217 1.32 -15.24 -2.15
CA VAL A 217 -0.05 -14.72 -2.05
C VAL A 217 -0.25 -13.32 -2.64
N LEU A 218 0.84 -12.67 -3.08
CA LEU A 218 0.84 -11.30 -3.60
C LEU A 218 -0.16 -11.08 -4.73
N PHE A 219 -0.72 -9.87 -4.76
CA PHE A 219 -1.38 -9.35 -5.94
C PHE A 219 -0.36 -9.19 -7.08
N ARG A 220 -0.69 -9.73 -8.25
CA ARG A 220 0.16 -9.66 -9.45
C ARG A 220 -0.52 -8.83 -10.53
N PRO A 221 -0.21 -7.53 -10.68
CA PRO A 221 -0.92 -6.64 -11.59
C PRO A 221 -1.01 -7.15 -13.03
N ASP A 222 0.00 -7.88 -13.49
CA ASP A 222 0.09 -8.46 -14.82
C ASP A 222 -0.94 -9.56 -15.08
N ALA A 223 -1.51 -10.19 -14.05
CA ALA A 223 -2.58 -11.18 -14.19
C ALA A 223 -3.99 -10.56 -14.33
N TRP A 224 -4.13 -9.25 -14.15
CA TRP A 224 -5.42 -8.56 -14.07
C TRP A 224 -5.58 -7.46 -15.12
N LEU A 225 -6.82 -7.25 -15.56
CA LEU A 225 -7.26 -6.12 -16.37
C LEU A 225 -8.09 -5.18 -15.52
N LYS A 226 -7.86 -3.88 -15.71
CA LYS A 226 -8.67 -2.82 -15.12
C LYS A 226 -9.86 -2.52 -16.02
N MET A 227 -11.04 -2.38 -15.44
CA MET A 227 -12.25 -1.92 -16.13
C MET A 227 -12.89 -0.78 -15.36
N GLY A 228 -13.54 0.13 -16.08
CA GLY A 228 -14.24 1.27 -15.52
C GLY A 228 -14.15 2.49 -16.42
N LEU A 229 -14.75 3.59 -15.97
CA LEU A 229 -14.76 4.86 -16.72
C LEU A 229 -13.37 5.50 -16.75
N HIS A 230 -12.97 6.02 -17.91
CA HIS A 230 -11.65 6.61 -18.13
C HIS A 230 -11.36 7.82 -17.21
N MET A 231 -12.40 8.56 -16.79
CA MET A 231 -12.25 9.74 -15.91
C MET A 231 -11.87 9.39 -14.46
N GLU A 232 -11.78 8.11 -14.11
CA GLU A 232 -11.51 7.65 -12.75
C GLU A 232 -10.06 7.17 -12.57
N HIS A 233 -9.08 7.98 -13.02
CA HIS A 233 -7.66 7.61 -13.00
C HIS A 233 -7.11 7.21 -11.61
N HIS A 234 -7.73 7.67 -10.51
CA HIS A 234 -7.32 7.35 -9.13
C HIS A 234 -8.22 6.34 -8.42
N SER A 235 -9.14 5.69 -9.14
CA SER A 235 -10.09 4.74 -8.54
C SER A 235 -9.57 3.29 -8.48
N ILE A 236 -8.61 2.93 -9.35
CA ILE A 236 -7.87 1.66 -9.29
C ILE A 236 -6.36 1.95 -9.25
N LEU A 237 -5.77 1.78 -8.09
CA LEU A 237 -4.35 2.04 -7.82
C LEU A 237 -3.62 0.72 -7.52
N PRO A 238 -3.12 0.01 -8.53
CA PRO A 238 -2.34 -1.21 -8.35
C PRO A 238 -0.89 -0.90 -8.00
N SER A 239 -0.23 -1.87 -7.43
CA SER A 239 1.22 -1.95 -7.21
C SER A 239 1.61 -3.42 -7.21
N GLU A 240 2.91 -3.71 -7.14
CA GLU A 240 3.39 -5.09 -7.04
C GLU A 240 3.00 -5.78 -5.72
N GLU A 241 2.55 -5.03 -4.71
CA GLU A 241 2.24 -5.53 -3.37
C GLU A 241 0.77 -5.47 -3.00
N ALA A 242 0.01 -4.59 -3.66
CA ALA A 242 -1.38 -4.33 -3.32
C ALA A 242 -2.18 -3.69 -4.45
N LEU A 243 -3.49 -3.86 -4.38
CA LEU A 243 -4.50 -3.21 -5.22
C LEU A 243 -5.42 -2.38 -4.32
N VAL A 244 -5.60 -1.10 -4.63
CA VAL A 244 -6.57 -0.23 -3.95
C VAL A 244 -7.72 0.12 -4.90
N LEU A 245 -8.94 -0.16 -4.46
CA LEU A 245 -10.20 0.20 -5.14
C LEU A 245 -10.94 1.26 -4.32
N GLN A 246 -11.41 2.32 -4.97
CA GLN A 246 -12.02 3.47 -4.29
C GLN A 246 -13.38 3.90 -4.85
N SER A 247 -13.85 3.24 -5.90
CA SER A 247 -15.10 3.57 -6.57
C SER A 247 -15.85 2.31 -6.93
N ARG A 248 -17.18 2.42 -6.93
CA ARG A 248 -18.08 1.35 -7.38
C ARG A 248 -18.09 1.18 -8.90
N ALA A 249 -17.68 2.21 -9.63
CA ALA A 249 -17.71 2.25 -11.10
C ALA A 249 -16.51 1.51 -11.72
N VAL A 250 -15.62 0.98 -10.90
CA VAL A 250 -14.40 0.32 -11.33
C VAL A 250 -14.30 -1.09 -10.76
N TYR A 251 -13.69 -1.98 -11.53
CA TYR A 251 -13.49 -3.38 -11.15
C TYR A 251 -12.28 -3.95 -11.87
N VAL A 252 -11.77 -5.06 -11.37
CA VAL A 252 -10.69 -5.81 -12.00
C VAL A 252 -11.18 -7.18 -12.41
N LEU A 253 -10.67 -7.68 -13.54
CA LEU A 253 -10.92 -9.05 -13.98
C LEU A 253 -9.62 -9.75 -14.34
N THR A 254 -9.64 -11.07 -14.29
CA THR A 254 -8.47 -11.87 -14.67
C THR A 254 -8.25 -11.82 -16.19
N LYS A 255 -7.00 -11.65 -16.63
CA LYS A 255 -6.65 -11.71 -18.07
C LYS A 255 -6.96 -13.07 -18.66
N THR A 256 -6.65 -14.11 -17.90
CA THR A 256 -6.92 -15.50 -18.22
C THR A 256 -8.33 -15.87 -17.81
N LYS A 257 -9.00 -16.66 -18.66
CA LYS A 257 -10.30 -17.26 -18.37
C LYS A 257 -10.10 -18.65 -17.78
N TYR A 258 -11.00 -19.08 -16.91
CA TYR A 258 -10.89 -20.35 -16.20
C TYR A 258 -12.15 -21.17 -16.38
N ARG A 259 -11.96 -22.48 -16.56
CA ARG A 259 -13.05 -23.43 -16.51
C ARG A 259 -13.34 -23.79 -15.05
N PRO A 260 -14.61 -23.88 -14.64
CA PRO A 260 -14.99 -24.40 -13.32
C PRO A 260 -14.29 -25.73 -13.01
N SER A 261 -13.62 -25.81 -11.86
CA SER A 261 -12.87 -26.96 -11.38
C SER A 261 -12.60 -26.85 -9.89
N LYS A 262 -12.61 -27.98 -9.18
CA LYS A 262 -12.18 -28.07 -7.77
C LYS A 262 -10.70 -27.67 -7.56
N LEU A 263 -9.91 -27.65 -8.65
CA LEU A 263 -8.50 -27.31 -8.62
C LEU A 263 -8.23 -25.82 -8.80
N ILE A 264 -9.24 -24.98 -9.01
CA ILE A 264 -9.02 -23.55 -9.23
C ILE A 264 -9.78 -22.77 -8.16
N SER A 265 -9.07 -21.90 -7.46
CA SER A 265 -9.65 -21.03 -6.44
C SER A 265 -9.14 -19.60 -6.60
N LEU A 266 -10.04 -18.64 -6.42
CA LEU A 266 -9.65 -17.25 -6.20
C LEU A 266 -9.50 -17.03 -4.71
N ASN A 267 -8.33 -16.54 -4.30
CA ASN A 267 -8.01 -16.25 -2.92
C ASN A 267 -7.69 -14.77 -2.81
N GLY A 268 -8.11 -14.14 -1.73
CA GLY A 268 -7.69 -12.78 -1.45
C GLY A 268 -7.90 -12.38 0.00
N ARG A 269 -7.26 -11.28 0.35
CA ARG A 269 -7.42 -10.58 1.62
C ARG A 269 -7.80 -9.15 1.32
N VAL A 270 -8.88 -8.70 1.91
CA VAL A 270 -9.41 -7.35 1.73
C VAL A 270 -9.54 -6.66 3.07
N GLN A 271 -9.03 -5.45 3.15
CA GLN A 271 -9.28 -4.52 4.24
C GLN A 271 -10.13 -3.36 3.72
N PHE A 272 -11.18 -3.01 4.46
CA PHE A 272 -12.01 -1.85 4.14
C PHE A 272 -11.71 -0.68 5.08
N LEU A 273 -11.33 0.46 4.50
CA LEU A 273 -11.07 1.70 5.24
C LEU A 273 -12.30 2.61 5.20
N ASN A 274 -12.75 3.08 6.36
CA ASN A 274 -13.89 4.00 6.49
C ASN A 274 -13.45 5.47 6.60
N ARG A 275 -12.72 5.95 5.59
CA ARG A 275 -12.12 7.30 5.61
C ARG A 275 -13.15 8.43 5.53
N LYS A 276 -14.35 8.15 4.99
CA LYS A 276 -15.46 9.13 4.90
C LYS A 276 -16.40 9.10 6.12
N ASN A 277 -16.10 8.25 7.13
CA ASN A 277 -16.92 8.04 8.32
C ASN A 277 -18.41 7.86 8.00
N LYS A 278 -18.71 6.93 7.08
CA LYS A 278 -20.09 6.60 6.68
C LYS A 278 -20.51 5.27 7.28
N ASP A 279 -21.79 5.14 7.61
CA ASP A 279 -22.35 3.89 8.08
C ASP A 279 -22.33 2.81 6.99
N VAL A 280 -22.41 1.55 7.41
CA VAL A 280 -22.50 0.40 6.50
C VAL A 280 -23.93 0.30 5.98
N VAL A 281 -24.11 0.27 4.65
CA VAL A 281 -25.41 0.05 4.02
C VAL A 281 -25.55 -1.44 3.65
N PRO A 282 -26.56 -2.15 4.16
CA PRO A 282 -26.75 -3.57 3.87
C PRO A 282 -26.87 -3.86 2.37
N ASN A 283 -26.22 -4.93 1.89
CA ASN A 283 -26.14 -5.33 0.46
C ASN A 283 -25.42 -4.34 -0.49
N GLU A 284 -25.01 -3.17 -0.03
CA GLU A 284 -24.32 -2.16 -0.87
C GLU A 284 -22.88 -1.94 -0.41
N THR A 285 -22.64 -1.98 0.90
CA THR A 285 -21.31 -1.79 1.46
C THR A 285 -20.59 -3.13 1.58
N GLY A 286 -19.82 -3.47 0.55
CA GLY A 286 -19.08 -4.73 0.50
C GLY A 286 -18.29 -4.96 -0.77
N LEU A 287 -17.83 -6.20 -0.92
CA LEU A 287 -17.10 -6.71 -2.07
C LEU A 287 -17.95 -7.72 -2.82
N SER A 288 -18.04 -7.58 -4.14
CA SER A 288 -18.57 -8.60 -5.03
C SER A 288 -17.44 -9.30 -5.78
N ILE A 289 -17.54 -10.63 -5.84
CA ILE A 289 -16.72 -11.49 -6.68
C ILE A 289 -17.66 -12.17 -7.67
N PHE A 290 -17.47 -11.93 -8.96
CA PHE A 290 -18.28 -12.57 -10.00
C PHE A 290 -17.55 -13.74 -10.64
N LEU A 291 -18.32 -14.80 -10.86
CA LEU A 291 -17.93 -16.05 -11.51
C LEU A 291 -18.81 -16.27 -12.74
N ARG A 292 -18.28 -17.00 -13.73
CA ARG A 292 -19.01 -17.37 -14.96
C ARG A 292 -19.63 -16.17 -15.68
N SER A 293 -18.94 -15.03 -15.62
CA SER A 293 -19.45 -13.77 -16.14
C SER A 293 -19.38 -13.73 -17.66
N THR A 294 -20.52 -13.68 -18.35
CA THR A 294 -20.57 -13.66 -19.83
C THR A 294 -20.80 -12.27 -20.42
N ALA A 295 -21.33 -11.33 -19.63
CA ALA A 295 -21.44 -9.92 -20.00
C ALA A 295 -21.05 -9.03 -18.81
N TYR A 296 -20.09 -8.14 -19.03
CA TYR A 296 -19.47 -7.35 -17.96
C TYR A 296 -18.87 -6.04 -18.47
N THR A 297 -19.43 -5.45 -19.54
CA THR A 297 -19.02 -4.12 -20.04
C THR A 297 -19.67 -2.98 -19.26
N ASP A 298 -20.84 -3.23 -18.67
CA ASP A 298 -21.57 -2.32 -17.79
C ASP A 298 -21.31 -2.73 -16.34
N PHE A 299 -20.77 -1.81 -15.53
CA PHE A 299 -20.40 -2.07 -14.13
C PHE A 299 -21.63 -2.27 -13.22
N ASP A 300 -22.80 -1.74 -13.59
CA ASP A 300 -24.06 -1.93 -12.86
C ASP A 300 -24.77 -3.23 -13.28
N LYS A 301 -24.39 -3.82 -14.43
CA LYS A 301 -25.04 -5.01 -15.02
C LYS A 301 -24.04 -6.11 -15.38
N ILE A 302 -23.28 -6.57 -14.39
CA ILE A 302 -22.42 -7.74 -14.53
C ILE A 302 -23.29 -9.01 -14.47
N LEU A 303 -23.36 -9.73 -15.57
CA LEU A 303 -24.14 -10.96 -15.72
C LEU A 303 -23.29 -12.17 -15.36
N GLY A 304 -23.69 -12.93 -14.34
CA GLY A 304 -22.94 -14.08 -13.82
C GLY A 304 -23.41 -14.54 -12.44
N ILE A 305 -22.56 -15.27 -11.73
CA ILE A 305 -22.79 -15.65 -10.32
C ILE A 305 -22.04 -14.66 -9.43
N GLN A 306 -22.74 -14.01 -8.51
CA GLN A 306 -22.17 -13.04 -7.57
C GLN A 306 -21.99 -13.68 -6.19
N CYS A 307 -20.75 -13.65 -5.68
CA CYS A 307 -20.41 -13.87 -4.28
C CYS A 307 -20.20 -12.52 -3.60
N PHE A 308 -21.13 -12.10 -2.75
CA PHE A 308 -21.08 -10.83 -2.03
C PHE A 308 -20.62 -11.03 -0.58
N LEU A 309 -19.62 -10.25 -0.17
CA LEU A 309 -19.12 -10.09 1.20
C LEU A 309 -19.46 -8.67 1.68
N GLY A 310 -20.46 -8.56 2.55
CA GLY A 310 -20.85 -7.31 3.20
C GLY A 310 -20.04 -7.04 4.46
N LEU A 311 -19.74 -5.76 4.72
CA LEU A 311 -19.08 -5.35 5.97
C LEU A 311 -19.97 -5.57 7.21
N ASP A 312 -21.28 -5.69 7.02
CA ASP A 312 -22.26 -6.03 8.06
C ASP A 312 -22.30 -7.53 8.41
N GLY A 313 -21.32 -8.30 7.89
CA GLY A 313 -21.18 -9.73 8.09
C GLY A 313 -22.06 -10.58 7.18
N GLN A 314 -22.72 -9.98 6.19
CA GLN A 314 -23.51 -10.73 5.21
C GLN A 314 -22.60 -11.44 4.20
N MET A 315 -22.86 -12.73 3.98
CA MET A 315 -22.36 -13.48 2.83
C MET A 315 -23.51 -13.93 1.97
N LYS A 316 -23.41 -13.73 0.65
CA LYS A 316 -24.45 -14.14 -0.29
C LYS A 316 -23.82 -14.71 -1.55
N ILE A 317 -24.38 -15.82 -2.04
CA ILE A 317 -24.16 -16.32 -3.40
C ILE A 317 -25.48 -16.14 -4.13
N SER A 318 -25.50 -15.44 -5.26
CA SER A 318 -26.71 -15.24 -6.06
C SER A 318 -26.46 -15.16 -7.55
N SER A 319 -27.48 -15.47 -8.35
CA SER A 319 -27.56 -15.08 -9.75
C SER A 319 -27.57 -13.56 -9.87
N SER A 320 -26.72 -13.01 -10.74
CA SER A 320 -26.71 -11.60 -11.12
C SER A 320 -27.10 -11.48 -12.58
N HIS A 321 -28.27 -10.90 -12.85
CA HIS A 321 -28.82 -10.69 -14.20
C HIS A 321 -28.92 -11.96 -15.07
N LEU A 322 -28.99 -13.15 -14.46
CA LEU A 322 -29.22 -14.42 -15.17
C LEU A 322 -30.73 -14.67 -15.35
N SER A 323 -31.08 -15.46 -16.36
CA SER A 323 -32.48 -15.88 -16.59
C SER A 323 -33.01 -16.80 -15.49
N THR A 324 -32.15 -17.65 -14.92
CA THR A 324 -32.49 -18.52 -13.79
C THR A 324 -32.07 -17.85 -12.49
N GLU A 325 -33.05 -17.49 -11.66
CA GLU A 325 -32.78 -16.94 -10.34
C GLU A 325 -32.43 -18.02 -9.31
N PHE A 326 -31.38 -17.78 -8.54
CA PHE A 326 -31.02 -18.59 -7.38
C PHE A 326 -30.21 -17.75 -6.41
N HIS A 327 -30.37 -18.01 -5.12
CA HIS A 327 -29.56 -17.38 -4.10
C HIS A 327 -29.47 -18.24 -2.83
N LYS A 328 -28.43 -17.99 -2.06
CA LYS A 328 -28.30 -18.43 -0.66
C LYS A 328 -27.49 -17.39 0.08
N SER A 329 -27.86 -17.12 1.32
CA SER A 329 -27.16 -16.16 2.17
C SER A 329 -26.95 -16.71 3.56
N MET A 330 -25.91 -16.23 4.22
CA MET A 330 -25.70 -16.40 5.65
C MET A 330 -25.17 -15.11 6.24
N ARG A 331 -25.14 -15.02 7.57
CA ARG A 331 -24.49 -13.93 8.29
C ARG A 331 -23.49 -14.52 9.27
N PHE A 332 -22.38 -13.82 9.43
CA PHE A 332 -21.44 -14.02 10.53
C PHE A 332 -21.32 -12.71 11.30
N THR A 333 -20.80 -12.76 12.54
CA THR A 333 -20.54 -11.56 13.32
C THR A 333 -19.24 -10.93 12.85
N PRO A 334 -19.24 -9.75 12.20
CA PRO A 334 -18.01 -9.12 11.75
C PRO A 334 -17.16 -8.69 12.95
N GLY A 335 -15.84 -8.80 12.82
CA GLY A 335 -14.90 -8.25 13.79
C GLY A 335 -14.73 -6.73 13.61
N SER A 336 -14.08 -6.08 14.58
CA SER A 336 -13.82 -4.63 14.55
C SER A 336 -12.81 -4.20 13.46
N ALA A 337 -11.94 -5.10 13.01
CA ALA A 337 -10.82 -4.77 12.13
C ALA A 337 -11.20 -4.54 10.65
N SER A 338 -12.47 -4.77 10.25
CA SER A 338 -12.94 -4.65 8.86
C SER A 338 -12.03 -5.32 7.83
N CYS A 339 -11.43 -6.45 8.23
CA CYS A 339 -10.47 -7.18 7.40
C CYS A 339 -10.84 -8.65 7.30
N PHE A 340 -10.81 -9.15 6.07
CA PHE A 340 -11.33 -10.45 5.70
C PHE A 340 -10.39 -11.15 4.73
N ARG A 341 -10.18 -12.45 4.95
CA ARG A 341 -9.59 -13.34 3.94
C ARG A 341 -10.71 -14.16 3.33
N PHE A 342 -10.81 -14.18 2.01
CA PHE A 342 -11.83 -14.92 1.29
C PHE A 342 -11.22 -15.96 0.36
N LEU A 343 -11.98 -17.02 0.12
CA LEU A 343 -11.70 -18.04 -0.89
C LEU A 343 -12.99 -18.36 -1.63
N VAL A 344 -12.91 -18.38 -2.96
CA VAL A 344 -14.02 -18.75 -3.84
C VAL A 344 -13.59 -19.88 -4.75
N VAL A 345 -14.36 -20.98 -4.74
CA VAL A 345 -14.16 -22.15 -5.60
C VAL A 345 -15.44 -22.40 -6.39
N ASP A 346 -15.29 -22.53 -7.70
CA ASP A 346 -16.35 -23.02 -8.58
C ASP A 346 -16.02 -24.44 -9.02
N THR A 347 -16.73 -25.42 -8.47
CA THR A 347 -16.47 -26.84 -8.74
C THR A 347 -17.10 -27.33 -10.05
N GLY A 348 -17.88 -26.48 -10.73
CA GLY A 348 -18.71 -26.86 -11.87
C GLY A 348 -20.17 -27.09 -11.49
N THR A 349 -20.43 -27.71 -10.35
CA THR A 349 -21.79 -28.01 -9.85
C THR A 349 -22.16 -27.27 -8.57
N GLU A 350 -21.16 -26.77 -7.85
CA GLU A 350 -21.32 -26.06 -6.58
C GLU A 350 -20.32 -24.90 -6.50
N ILE A 351 -20.77 -23.76 -5.99
CA ILE A 351 -19.92 -22.66 -5.55
C ILE A 351 -19.69 -22.78 -4.05
N ILE A 352 -18.42 -22.70 -3.65
CA ILE A 352 -17.99 -22.66 -2.26
C ILE A 352 -17.40 -21.28 -2.02
N PHE A 353 -17.95 -20.55 -1.04
CA PHE A 353 -17.47 -19.24 -0.63
C PHE A 353 -17.11 -19.28 0.85
N GLU A 354 -15.82 -19.17 1.14
CA GLU A 354 -15.27 -19.13 2.49
C GLU A 354 -14.82 -17.71 2.83
N VAL A 355 -15.10 -17.27 4.05
CA VAL A 355 -14.60 -16.01 4.61
C VAL A 355 -14.08 -16.24 6.02
N ALA A 356 -12.86 -15.77 6.28
CA ALA A 356 -12.24 -15.71 7.59
C ALA A 356 -12.09 -14.25 8.02
N ILE A 357 -12.42 -13.95 9.27
CA ILE A 357 -12.24 -12.62 9.86
C ILE A 357 -10.83 -12.55 10.43
N LEU A 358 -10.09 -11.51 10.07
CA LEU A 358 -8.76 -11.25 10.60
C LEU A 358 -8.85 -10.19 11.69
N HIS A 359 -8.25 -10.46 12.85
CA HIS A 359 -8.12 -9.47 13.93
C HIS A 359 -7.15 -8.35 13.56
N ASP A 360 -6.16 -8.66 12.73
CA ASP A 360 -5.22 -7.70 12.17
C ASP A 360 -4.73 -8.18 10.80
N CYS A 361 -4.55 -7.21 9.89
CA CYS A 361 -4.03 -7.39 8.55
C CYS A 361 -2.75 -6.59 8.28
N HIS A 362 -2.33 -5.79 9.26
CA HIS A 362 -1.16 -4.93 9.15
C HIS A 362 0.12 -5.67 9.51
N THR A 363 0.06 -6.65 10.42
CA THR A 363 1.23 -7.47 10.76
C THR A 363 1.69 -8.38 9.63
N LEU A 364 3.00 -8.53 9.49
CA LEU A 364 3.60 -9.44 8.51
C LEU A 364 3.25 -10.91 8.80
N GLU A 365 3.08 -11.27 10.07
CA GLU A 365 2.68 -12.59 10.54
C GLU A 365 1.30 -13.03 10.04
N SER A 366 0.40 -12.07 9.79
CA SER A 366 -0.98 -12.32 9.36
C SER A 366 -1.06 -13.10 8.04
N VAL A 367 0.02 -13.11 7.25
CA VAL A 367 0.15 -13.84 5.98
C VAL A 367 0.14 -15.37 6.20
N MET A 368 0.55 -15.83 7.38
CA MET A 368 0.53 -17.26 7.67
C MET A 368 -0.90 -17.81 7.75
N PRO A 369 -1.13 -19.06 7.31
CA PRO A 369 -2.42 -19.70 7.50
C PRO A 369 -2.66 -19.90 9.01
N MET A 370 -3.57 -19.10 9.57
CA MET A 370 -4.03 -19.28 10.94
C MET A 370 -5.17 -20.30 10.99
N ASN A 371 -5.24 -21.10 12.06
CA ASN A 371 -6.43 -21.91 12.39
C ASN A 371 -7.55 -20.98 12.85
N GLN A 372 -8.13 -20.24 11.92
CA GLN A 372 -9.28 -19.37 12.16
C GLN A 372 -10.56 -20.08 11.77
N VAL A 373 -11.62 -19.82 12.54
CA VAL A 373 -12.97 -20.24 12.19
C VAL A 373 -13.36 -19.51 10.91
N LYS A 374 -13.75 -20.29 9.90
CA LYS A 374 -14.22 -19.77 8.62
C LYS A 374 -15.73 -19.87 8.55
N ALA A 375 -16.38 -18.82 8.09
CA ALA A 375 -17.75 -18.91 7.61
C ALA A 375 -17.71 -19.50 6.20
N GLU A 376 -18.47 -20.57 5.97
CA GLU A 376 -18.51 -21.27 4.68
C GLU A 376 -19.94 -21.30 4.15
N LEU A 377 -20.12 -20.80 2.93
CA LEU A 377 -21.39 -20.81 2.22
C LEU A 377 -21.26 -21.65 0.95
N ARG A 378 -22.08 -22.70 0.84
CA ARG A 378 -22.15 -23.57 -0.35
C ARG A 378 -23.47 -23.44 -1.07
N LEU A 379 -23.45 -23.30 -2.39
CA LEU A 379 -24.64 -23.25 -3.25
C LEU A 379 -24.47 -24.16 -4.46
N LYS A 380 -25.43 -25.07 -4.68
CA LYS A 380 -25.51 -25.87 -5.91
C LYS A 380 -25.96 -24.99 -7.07
N VAL A 381 -25.17 -24.99 -8.15
CA VAL A 381 -25.43 -24.21 -9.36
C VAL A 381 -26.44 -24.95 -10.22
N PRO A 382 -27.53 -24.30 -10.67
CA PRO A 382 -28.47 -24.92 -11.61
C PRO A 382 -27.80 -25.32 -12.92
N ASN A 383 -28.20 -26.47 -13.49
CA ASN A 383 -27.63 -26.99 -14.75
C ASN A 383 -27.85 -26.05 -15.95
N THR A 384 -28.78 -25.09 -15.84
CA THR A 384 -29.04 -24.07 -16.87
C THR A 384 -27.95 -23.00 -16.95
N VAL A 385 -27.10 -22.88 -15.92
CA VAL A 385 -25.97 -21.93 -15.92
C VAL A 385 -24.76 -22.62 -16.54
N GLY A 386 -24.29 -22.10 -17.67
CA GLY A 386 -23.16 -22.66 -18.41
C GLY A 386 -21.89 -22.83 -17.56
N ASN A 387 -20.99 -23.71 -17.98
CA ASN A 387 -19.71 -23.99 -17.30
C ASN A 387 -18.49 -23.68 -18.19
N GLU A 388 -18.66 -22.67 -19.04
CA GLU A 388 -17.65 -22.20 -19.98
C GLU A 388 -16.51 -21.46 -19.27
N MET A 389 -15.41 -21.25 -20.00
CA MET A 389 -14.28 -20.51 -19.46
C MET A 389 -14.62 -19.02 -19.35
N ASN A 390 -14.56 -18.48 -18.14
CA ASN A 390 -14.84 -17.07 -17.87
C ASN A 390 -13.80 -16.49 -16.92
N PRO A 391 -13.58 -15.16 -16.93
CA PRO A 391 -12.70 -14.52 -15.96
C PRO A 391 -13.34 -14.49 -14.57
N PHE A 392 -12.52 -14.39 -13.53
CA PHE A 392 -12.99 -13.88 -12.25
C PHE A 392 -13.08 -12.36 -12.33
N ILE A 393 -14.09 -11.78 -11.68
CA ILE A 393 -14.22 -10.31 -11.55
C ILE A 393 -14.30 -9.95 -10.07
N VAL A 394 -13.56 -8.94 -9.65
CA VAL A 394 -13.56 -8.40 -8.29
C VAL A 394 -13.97 -6.93 -8.36
N LYS A 395 -15.07 -6.59 -7.68
CA LYS A 395 -15.70 -5.27 -7.73
C LYS A 395 -16.07 -4.79 -6.34
N LEU A 396 -15.63 -3.59 -5.99
CA LEU A 396 -16.12 -2.88 -4.81
C LEU A 396 -17.53 -2.35 -5.10
N GLU A 397 -18.50 -2.60 -4.23
CA GLU A 397 -19.89 -2.12 -4.43
C GLU A 397 -20.16 -0.73 -3.83
N ASP A 398 -19.22 -0.23 -3.01
CA ASP A 398 -19.35 1.03 -2.30
C ASP A 398 -18.35 2.09 -2.80
N SER A 399 -18.78 3.35 -2.87
CA SER A 399 -17.88 4.51 -3.13
C SER A 399 -17.51 5.27 -1.85
N ASN A 400 -18.00 4.82 -0.69
CA ASN A 400 -17.72 5.39 0.63
C ASN A 400 -16.65 4.62 1.40
N ARG A 401 -16.17 3.51 0.86
CA ARG A 401 -15.05 2.73 1.40
C ARG A 401 -13.89 2.76 0.43
N VAL A 402 -12.70 2.57 0.98
CA VAL A 402 -11.52 2.19 0.22
C VAL A 402 -11.28 0.72 0.51
N ALA A 403 -11.28 -0.13 -0.51
CA ALA A 403 -10.95 -1.54 -0.38
C ALA A 403 -9.49 -1.75 -0.78
N VAL A 404 -8.71 -2.32 0.11
CA VAL A 404 -7.31 -2.62 -0.10
C VAL A 404 -7.12 -4.13 -0.13
N PHE A 405 -6.56 -4.63 -1.24
CA PHE A 405 -6.18 -6.02 -1.42
C PHE A 405 -4.67 -6.13 -1.39
N ASP A 406 -4.13 -6.78 -0.38
CA ASP A 406 -2.69 -7.06 -0.27
C ASP A 406 -2.36 -8.56 -0.43
N GLU A 407 -3.41 -9.39 -0.56
CA GLU A 407 -3.37 -10.74 -1.12
C GLU A 407 -4.47 -10.81 -2.18
N LEU A 408 -4.14 -11.17 -3.43
CA LEU A 408 -5.15 -11.45 -4.46
C LEU A 408 -4.54 -12.30 -5.57
N HIS A 409 -4.77 -13.61 -5.51
CA HIS A 409 -4.13 -14.57 -6.39
C HIS A 409 -5.05 -15.75 -6.72
N ILE A 410 -4.75 -16.39 -7.84
CA ILE A 410 -5.47 -17.57 -8.30
C ILE A 410 -4.60 -18.77 -7.99
N LYS A 411 -5.11 -19.68 -7.18
CA LYS A 411 -4.40 -20.89 -6.82
C LYS A 411 -4.89 -22.04 -7.68
N HIS A 412 -3.92 -22.67 -8.33
CA HIS A 412 -4.09 -23.92 -9.06
C HIS A 412 -3.71 -25.08 -8.12
N GLY A 413 -4.60 -26.06 -7.96
CA GLY A 413 -4.30 -27.30 -7.28
C GLY A 413 -3.21 -28.05 -8.04
N SER A 414 -2.33 -28.71 -7.30
CA SER A 414 -1.31 -29.57 -7.88
C SER A 414 -1.99 -30.71 -8.64
N PHE A 415 -1.67 -30.86 -9.92
CA PHE A 415 -1.85 -32.15 -10.59
C PHE A 415 -0.79 -33.08 -9.97
N LEU A 416 -1.20 -33.91 -9.01
CA LEU A 416 -0.39 -35.05 -8.58
C LEU A 416 -0.62 -36.21 -9.54
#